data_AF-A0A2A3EIZ3-F1
#
_entry.id   AF-A0A2A3EIZ3-F1
#
_cell.length_a   1.000
_cell.length_b   1.000
_cell.length_c   1.000
_cell.angle_alpha   90.00
_cell.angle_beta   90.00
_cell.angle_gamma   90.00
#
_symmetry.space_group_name_H-M   'P 1'
#
loop_
_entity.id
_entity.type
_entity.pdbx_description
1 polymer ?
#
loop_
_entity_poly.entity_id
_entity_poly.type
_entity_poly.pdbx_seq_one_letter_code
_entity_poly.pdbx_strand_id
1 'polypeptide(L)'
;MNLMFRKNFGEKGFGGGGGGGGGGLEGRSVLGTVYGPATLGYTGTRFGVWGGGGGGGGGQGSGQGSGGGGQARRKQASQQKEPSEPSTPTASRQLYSDSFQHAPIADKKRPGSPLSVLEVEDPKQCVLAHFMTPLEPLDPLVESPVSRPLVLQRDTAAELVAEIAPSASQSILLTNMEKNADFPFITYYLINKQNTDPVDFYNEVQCAALRKFDPRDLRYAANHTLDLFNEVATIARPPLEPPGVRPPIPSTGYIVSIFKVFEGDDGLKFEQNWLYWTGARMMYRYLPKSVGLRRITLHKSMSQGDKMYLLICECSQLQDNLSAAAILLPALRARLCGYTGLYRPSVCF
;
A
#
# COMPACT_ATOMS: atom_id res chain seq x y z
N MET A 1 -21.19 3.18 7.38
CA MET A 1 -20.88 2.38 6.17
C MET A 1 -19.72 1.48 6.52
N ASN A 2 -19.91 0.16 6.44
CA ASN A 2 -18.83 -0.80 6.57
C ASN A 2 -18.14 -0.90 5.21
N LEU A 3 -16.97 -0.27 5.08
CA LEU A 3 -16.07 -0.53 3.96
C LEU A 3 -15.51 -1.94 4.18
N MET A 4 -15.81 -2.86 3.26
CA MET A 4 -15.24 -4.20 3.29
C MET A 4 -13.82 -4.14 2.75
N PHE A 5 -12.88 -4.62 3.54
CA PHE A 5 -11.50 -4.83 3.12
C PHE A 5 -11.18 -6.31 3.32
N ARG A 6 -10.56 -6.94 2.30
CA ARG A 6 -10.06 -8.32 2.41
C ARG A 6 -8.53 -8.31 2.30
N LYS A 7 -7.88 -8.90 3.30
CA LYS A 7 -6.42 -9.11 3.33
C LYS A 7 -6.06 -10.31 2.45
N ASN A 8 -6.11 -10.17 1.13
CA ASN A 8 -5.55 -11.16 0.19
C ASN A 8 -4.54 -10.47 -0.72
N PHE A 9 -3.24 -10.67 -0.44
CA PHE A 9 -2.11 -10.21 -1.24
C PHE A 9 -1.61 -11.27 -2.25
N GLY A 10 -2.32 -12.39 -2.38
CA GLY A 10 -2.10 -13.42 -3.39
C GLY A 10 -3.42 -13.76 -4.07
N GLU A 11 -3.35 -14.16 -5.34
CA GLU A 11 -4.44 -14.42 -6.29
C GLU A 11 -5.02 -13.21 -7.04
N LYS A 12 -4.55 -13.01 -8.28
CA LYS A 12 -5.45 -12.89 -9.43
C LYS A 12 -4.89 -13.75 -10.57
N GLY A 13 -5.54 -14.89 -10.80
CA GLY A 13 -5.44 -15.64 -12.05
C GLY A 13 -6.05 -14.82 -13.19
N PHE A 14 -5.45 -14.96 -14.37
CA PHE A 14 -5.86 -14.32 -15.61
C PHE A 14 -7.27 -14.79 -16.01
N GLY A 15 -8.25 -13.88 -15.93
CA GLY A 15 -9.56 -14.06 -16.54
C GLY A 15 -9.51 -13.68 -18.02
N GLY A 16 -9.22 -14.65 -18.89
CA GLY A 16 -9.35 -14.51 -20.33
C GLY A 16 -10.81 -14.51 -20.77
N GLY A 17 -11.20 -13.50 -21.54
CA GLY A 17 -12.53 -13.38 -22.13
C GLY A 17 -12.80 -14.48 -23.15
N GLY A 18 -13.94 -15.14 -23.01
CA GLY A 18 -14.46 -16.08 -24.01
C GLY A 18 -15.26 -15.36 -25.08
N GLY A 19 -14.81 -15.47 -26.34
CA GLY A 19 -15.60 -15.19 -27.54
C GLY A 19 -15.44 -16.36 -28.50
N GLY A 20 -16.54 -17.03 -28.85
CA GLY A 20 -16.60 -18.05 -29.90
C GLY A 20 -16.19 -17.47 -31.26
N GLY A 21 -15.74 -18.23 -32.26
CA GLY A 21 -16.02 -19.61 -32.61
C GLY A 21 -16.54 -19.59 -34.05
N GLY A 22 -15.73 -20.05 -35.02
CA GLY A 22 -16.18 -20.17 -36.41
C GLY A 22 -15.09 -20.44 -37.45
N GLY A 23 -14.94 -21.72 -37.83
CA GLY A 23 -14.85 -22.17 -39.23
C GLY A 23 -13.49 -22.21 -39.94
N GLY A 24 -13.24 -23.34 -40.62
CA GLY A 24 -12.51 -23.33 -41.89
C GLY A 24 -11.29 -24.25 -41.98
N LEU A 25 -11.34 -25.17 -42.94
CA LEU A 25 -10.42 -26.27 -43.21
C LEU A 25 -9.16 -25.88 -44.02
N GLU A 26 -8.29 -26.88 -44.16
CA GLU A 26 -7.30 -27.15 -45.21
C GLU A 26 -5.84 -26.78 -44.97
N GLY A 27 -4.99 -27.78 -45.21
CA GLY A 27 -3.61 -27.84 -44.76
C GLY A 27 -2.56 -27.45 -45.79
N ARG A 28 -1.31 -27.45 -45.31
CA ARG A 28 -0.11 -27.74 -46.09
C ARG A 28 1.08 -27.92 -45.14
N SER A 29 1.84 -28.99 -45.38
CA SER A 29 3.13 -29.26 -44.75
C SER A 29 4.20 -28.37 -45.37
N VAL A 30 4.94 -27.62 -44.55
CA VAL A 30 6.30 -27.14 -44.87
C VAL A 30 7.11 -27.10 -43.56
N LEU A 31 8.28 -27.74 -43.58
CA LEU A 31 9.31 -27.69 -42.53
C LEU A 31 9.73 -26.24 -42.22
N GLY A 32 9.79 -25.88 -40.95
CA GLY A 32 10.36 -24.62 -40.48
C GLY A 32 10.66 -24.66 -38.99
N THR A 33 11.94 -24.77 -38.65
CA THR A 33 12.51 -24.70 -37.30
C THR A 33 12.30 -23.31 -36.69
N VAL A 34 11.54 -23.18 -35.60
CA VAL A 34 11.55 -21.99 -34.73
C VAL A 34 11.32 -22.42 -33.27
N TYR A 35 12.22 -21.98 -32.39
CA TYR A 35 12.15 -22.10 -30.94
C TYR A 35 10.92 -21.38 -30.37
N GLY A 36 10.14 -22.06 -29.53
CA GLY A 36 9.07 -21.48 -28.73
C GLY A 36 8.94 -22.23 -27.40
N PRO A 37 8.68 -21.55 -26.28
CA PRO A 37 8.81 -22.11 -24.94
C PRO A 37 7.65 -23.06 -24.60
N ALA A 38 7.98 -24.23 -24.04
CA ALA A 38 7.02 -25.20 -23.56
C ALA A 38 6.32 -24.68 -22.29
N THR A 39 5.01 -24.49 -22.40
CA THR A 39 4.09 -24.35 -21.28
C THR A 39 3.86 -25.72 -20.65
N LEU A 40 4.48 -25.99 -19.50
CA LEU A 40 4.25 -27.20 -18.73
C LEU A 40 3.12 -26.94 -17.73
N GLY A 41 1.89 -27.32 -18.11
CA GLY A 41 0.76 -27.39 -17.21
C GLY A 41 0.91 -28.56 -16.24
N TYR A 42 0.89 -28.30 -14.93
CA TYR A 42 0.73 -29.34 -13.93
C TYR A 42 -0.69 -29.33 -13.37
N THR A 43 -1.37 -30.43 -13.66
CA THR A 43 -2.63 -30.88 -13.08
C THR A 43 -2.42 -31.24 -11.60
N GLY A 44 -3.05 -30.49 -10.70
CA GLY A 44 -3.11 -30.79 -9.27
C GLY A 44 -4.16 -31.86 -8.97
N THR A 45 -3.69 -33.06 -8.65
CA THR A 45 -4.50 -34.17 -8.14
C THR A 45 -4.99 -33.86 -6.72
N ARG A 46 -6.30 -34.01 -6.49
CA ARG A 46 -6.97 -33.89 -5.20
C ARG A 46 -6.42 -34.91 -4.18
N PHE A 47 -6.08 -34.46 -2.98
CA PHE A 47 -6.24 -35.24 -1.76
C PHE A 47 -6.83 -34.35 -0.68
N GLY A 48 -8.08 -34.67 -0.30
CA GLY A 48 -8.80 -34.01 0.78
C GLY A 48 -8.50 -34.69 2.12
N VAL A 49 -8.27 -33.89 3.15
CA VAL A 49 -8.44 -34.29 4.55
C VAL A 49 -9.24 -33.19 5.23
N TRP A 50 -10.53 -33.46 5.44
CA TRP A 50 -11.41 -32.65 6.28
C TRP A 50 -11.59 -33.40 7.59
N GLY A 51 -10.99 -32.88 8.66
CA GLY A 51 -11.27 -33.29 10.03
C GLY A 51 -12.53 -32.60 10.52
N GLY A 52 -13.55 -33.38 10.87
CA GLY A 52 -14.82 -32.88 11.37
C GLY A 52 -15.26 -33.61 12.64
N GLY A 53 -15.51 -32.81 13.69
CA GLY A 53 -16.71 -32.93 14.50
C GLY A 53 -16.74 -34.00 15.58
N GLY A 54 -16.27 -33.64 16.78
CA GLY A 54 -16.77 -34.21 18.03
C GLY A 54 -18.14 -33.62 18.37
N GLY A 55 -19.05 -34.47 18.86
CA GLY A 55 -20.34 -34.05 19.40
C GLY A 55 -20.81 -35.01 20.48
N GLY A 56 -21.49 -34.44 21.49
CA GLY A 56 -22.60 -35.13 22.17
C GLY A 56 -22.58 -35.19 23.70
N GLY A 57 -23.46 -34.36 24.31
CA GLY A 57 -24.20 -34.65 25.56
C GLY A 57 -23.57 -34.11 26.85
N GLY A 58 -24.28 -33.49 27.80
CA GLY A 58 -25.71 -33.21 27.99
C GLY A 58 -25.91 -32.62 29.41
N GLY A 59 -27.07 -32.02 29.68
CA GLY A 59 -27.48 -31.51 31.02
C GLY A 59 -28.27 -30.21 30.91
N GLN A 60 -29.60 -30.26 30.81
CA GLN A 60 -30.60 -30.14 31.90
C GLN A 60 -30.48 -28.85 32.75
N GLY A 61 -31.56 -28.07 32.76
CA GLY A 61 -31.76 -26.92 33.64
C GLY A 61 -32.99 -26.10 33.28
N SER A 62 -34.13 -26.49 33.83
CA SER A 62 -35.44 -25.83 33.78
C SER A 62 -35.48 -24.48 34.52
N GLY A 63 -36.28 -23.53 34.03
CA GLY A 63 -36.65 -22.32 34.79
C GLY A 63 -37.67 -21.43 34.07
N GLN A 64 -38.80 -21.19 34.73
CA GLN A 64 -40.04 -20.56 34.28
C GLN A 64 -40.04 -19.02 34.33
N GLY A 65 -41.03 -18.41 33.63
CA GLY A 65 -41.66 -17.12 33.97
C GLY A 65 -41.54 -16.07 32.85
N SER A 66 -42.58 -15.79 32.05
CA SER A 66 -43.85 -15.05 32.29
C SER A 66 -43.76 -13.52 32.18
N GLY A 67 -44.67 -12.95 31.38
CA GLY A 67 -45.04 -11.51 31.29
C GLY A 67 -44.41 -10.81 30.07
N GLY A 68 -45.11 -10.45 28.99
CA GLY A 68 -46.25 -9.50 28.90
C GLY A 68 -45.68 -8.07 28.76
N GLY A 69 -46.00 -7.19 27.81
CA GLY A 69 -46.94 -7.07 26.71
C GLY A 69 -46.86 -5.62 26.17
N GLY A 70 -47.50 -5.34 25.03
CA GLY A 70 -47.87 -3.98 24.55
C GLY A 70 -46.82 -3.21 23.74
N GLN A 71 -46.88 -3.18 22.40
CA GLN A 71 -47.68 -2.31 21.52
C GLN A 71 -47.43 -0.79 21.61
N ALA A 72 -46.87 -0.27 20.50
CA ALA A 72 -47.28 0.90 19.71
C ALA A 72 -47.52 2.28 20.38
N ARG A 73 -47.00 3.37 19.78
CA ARG A 73 -47.71 4.19 18.78
C ARG A 73 -47.03 5.56 18.52
N ARG A 74 -46.69 5.77 17.25
CA ARG A 74 -46.70 6.99 16.40
C ARG A 74 -47.28 8.29 17.00
N LYS A 75 -46.62 9.43 16.74
CA LYS A 75 -47.25 10.73 16.41
C LYS A 75 -46.32 11.61 15.56
N GLN A 76 -46.95 12.45 14.75
CA GLN A 76 -46.47 13.15 13.56
C GLN A 76 -46.89 14.64 13.67
N ALA A 77 -46.34 15.48 12.77
CA ALA A 77 -46.74 16.86 12.39
C ALA A 77 -46.10 18.00 13.23
N SER A 78 -45.70 19.17 12.70
CA SER A 78 -46.03 19.90 11.45
C SER A 78 -45.18 21.19 11.28
N GLN A 79 -44.91 21.59 10.01
CA GLN A 79 -44.95 22.95 9.39
C GLN A 79 -44.12 24.12 10.00
N GLN A 80 -43.60 25.15 9.32
CA GLN A 80 -43.62 25.69 7.95
C GLN A 80 -42.65 26.92 7.89
N LYS A 81 -42.33 27.38 6.67
CA LYS A 81 -42.05 28.78 6.24
C LYS A 81 -40.60 29.32 6.20
N GLU A 82 -40.03 29.36 4.99
CA GLU A 82 -39.16 30.44 4.50
C GLU A 82 -40.00 31.68 4.10
N PRO A 83 -39.39 32.89 3.95
CA PRO A 83 -39.11 33.35 2.57
C PRO A 83 -37.89 34.28 2.35
N SER A 84 -37.47 34.30 1.08
CA SER A 84 -36.99 35.42 0.24
C SER A 84 -35.54 35.94 0.31
N GLU A 85 -34.80 35.68 -0.78
CA GLU A 85 -33.69 36.49 -1.34
C GLU A 85 -34.17 37.83 -1.92
N PRO A 86 -33.24 38.77 -2.21
CA PRO A 86 -33.21 39.25 -3.59
C PRO A 86 -31.81 39.49 -4.23
N SER A 87 -31.82 39.27 -5.55
CA SER A 87 -31.14 39.97 -6.66
C SER A 87 -29.61 39.91 -6.83
N THR A 88 -29.21 39.19 -7.88
CA THR A 88 -28.06 39.44 -8.75
C THR A 88 -28.12 40.83 -9.40
N PRO A 89 -26.95 41.40 -9.76
CA PRO A 89 -26.85 42.08 -11.05
C PRO A 89 -25.72 41.54 -11.93
N THR A 90 -25.97 41.77 -13.21
CA THR A 90 -25.34 41.28 -14.43
C THR A 90 -23.89 41.72 -14.64
N ALA A 91 -23.20 40.86 -15.40
CA ALA A 91 -21.88 41.00 -16.02
C ALA A 91 -21.37 42.41 -16.31
N SER A 92 -20.10 42.63 -15.99
CA SER A 92 -19.23 43.55 -16.72
C SER A 92 -17.94 42.83 -17.07
N ARG A 93 -17.80 42.58 -18.38
CA ARG A 93 -16.63 42.00 -19.03
C ARG A 93 -15.54 43.08 -19.03
N GLN A 94 -14.50 42.89 -18.22
CA GLN A 94 -13.24 43.63 -18.37
C GLN A 94 -12.11 42.63 -18.53
N LEU A 95 -11.60 42.61 -19.76
CA LEU A 95 -10.33 42.01 -20.14
C LEU A 95 -9.23 42.87 -19.53
N TYR A 96 -8.49 42.32 -18.56
CA TYR A 96 -7.12 42.75 -18.29
C TYR A 96 -6.28 41.50 -18.12
N SER A 97 -5.40 41.31 -19.10
CA SER A 97 -4.25 40.44 -19.03
C SER A 97 -3.32 40.98 -17.94
N ASP A 98 -3.12 40.23 -16.87
CA ASP A 98 -1.95 40.39 -16.01
C ASP A 98 -1.47 39.04 -15.51
N SER A 99 -0.16 38.90 -15.58
CA SER A 99 0.62 37.69 -15.38
C SER A 99 0.66 37.33 -13.90
N PHE A 100 -0.04 36.26 -13.49
CA PHE A 100 0.05 35.76 -12.12
C PHE A 100 0.99 34.57 -12.02
N GLN A 101 2.15 34.80 -11.41
CA GLN A 101 2.90 33.76 -10.70
C GLN A 101 2.02 33.28 -9.53
N HIS A 102 1.42 32.11 -9.65
CA HIS A 102 0.66 31.49 -8.57
C HIS A 102 1.61 30.86 -7.54
N ALA A 103 1.68 31.49 -6.37
CA ALA A 103 2.13 30.83 -5.14
C ALA A 103 1.08 29.77 -4.72
N PRO A 104 1.50 28.66 -4.08
CA PRO A 104 0.58 27.59 -3.71
C PRO A 104 -0.50 28.08 -2.75
N ILE A 105 -1.74 27.72 -3.05
CA ILE A 105 -2.92 28.07 -2.26
C ILE A 105 -2.84 27.30 -0.94
N ALA A 106 -2.38 27.98 0.11
CA ALA A 106 -2.56 27.52 1.47
C ALA A 106 -4.05 27.64 1.83
N ASP A 107 -4.73 26.51 1.89
CA ASP A 107 -6.14 26.45 2.24
C ASP A 107 -6.38 27.10 3.61
N LYS A 108 -7.44 27.90 3.73
CA LYS A 108 -7.73 28.71 4.93
C LYS A 108 -7.94 27.77 6.13
N LYS A 109 -6.93 27.70 7.00
CA LYS A 109 -6.93 26.95 8.27
C LYS A 109 -8.26 27.14 9.01
N ARG A 110 -8.96 26.05 9.31
CA ARG A 110 -9.93 26.05 10.42
C ARG A 110 -9.18 26.43 11.70
N PRO A 111 -9.55 27.51 12.40
CA PRO A 111 -8.89 27.87 13.65
C PRO A 111 -9.10 26.74 14.67
N GLY A 112 -8.01 26.07 15.05
CA GLY A 112 -8.02 24.99 16.04
C GLY A 112 -7.45 23.63 15.60
N SER A 113 -7.03 23.44 14.34
CA SER A 113 -6.33 22.20 13.95
C SER A 113 -4.82 22.28 14.30
N PRO A 114 -4.30 21.44 15.21
CA PRO A 114 -2.86 21.36 15.50
C PRO A 114 -2.06 20.58 14.44
N LEU A 115 -2.73 20.12 13.38
CA LEU A 115 -2.15 19.33 12.29
C LEU A 115 -1.91 20.25 11.08
N SER A 116 -0.65 20.37 10.66
CA SER A 116 -0.30 20.98 9.38
C SER A 116 -0.29 19.88 8.31
N VAL A 117 -1.34 19.82 7.51
CA VAL A 117 -1.46 18.91 6.37
C VAL A 117 -1.15 19.72 5.11
N LEU A 118 -0.22 19.21 4.30
CA LEU A 118 0.10 19.73 2.98
C LEU A 118 -0.49 18.76 1.95
N GLU A 119 -1.46 19.24 1.17
CA GLU A 119 -1.96 18.53 -0.02
C GLU A 119 -1.04 18.84 -1.20
N VAL A 120 -0.79 17.84 -2.05
CA VAL A 120 0.16 17.96 -3.16
C VAL A 120 -0.62 18.03 -4.47
N GLU A 121 -0.68 19.22 -5.05
CA GLU A 121 -1.49 19.52 -6.25
C GLU A 121 -0.87 18.91 -7.53
N ASP A 122 0.46 18.77 -7.59
CA ASP A 122 1.19 17.99 -8.60
C ASP A 122 2.53 17.49 -8.02
N PRO A 123 2.64 16.20 -7.67
CA PRO A 123 3.84 15.66 -7.07
C PRO A 123 4.94 15.56 -8.14
N LYS A 124 5.89 16.51 -8.14
CA LYS A 124 7.12 16.47 -8.96
C LYS A 124 8.00 15.25 -8.67
N GLN A 125 7.75 14.58 -7.55
CA GLN A 125 8.38 13.33 -7.17
C GLN A 125 7.36 12.19 -7.21
N CYS A 126 7.79 11.01 -7.59
CA CYS A 126 7.04 9.78 -7.35
C CYS A 126 7.94 8.76 -6.65
N VAL A 127 7.30 7.71 -6.17
CA VAL A 127 7.94 6.60 -5.48
C VAL A 127 7.72 5.34 -6.28
N LEU A 128 8.76 4.52 -6.44
CA LEU A 128 8.59 3.12 -6.77
C LEU A 128 8.88 2.28 -5.53
N ALA A 129 7.99 1.35 -5.21
CA ALA A 129 8.18 0.42 -4.10
C ALA A 129 8.08 -1.03 -4.56
N HIS A 130 9.03 -1.85 -4.12
CA HIS A 130 9.06 -3.30 -4.35
C HIS A 130 8.88 -4.04 -3.04
N PHE A 131 7.72 -4.65 -2.85
CA PHE A 131 7.40 -5.46 -1.69
C PHE A 131 7.70 -6.92 -2.01
N MET A 132 8.49 -7.57 -1.17
CA MET A 132 8.92 -8.95 -1.36
C MET A 132 8.45 -9.79 -0.19
N THR A 133 7.69 -10.86 -0.43
CA THR A 133 7.39 -11.85 0.61
C THR A 133 8.65 -12.64 0.98
N PRO A 134 8.67 -13.37 2.11
CA PRO A 134 9.79 -14.25 2.42
C PRO A 134 10.07 -15.23 1.26
N LEU A 135 11.35 -15.53 1.05
CA LEU A 135 11.77 -16.58 0.14
C LEU A 135 11.29 -17.95 0.65
N GLU A 136 10.61 -18.69 -0.20
CA GLU A 136 10.20 -20.07 0.00
C GLU A 136 11.04 -20.99 -0.88
N PRO A 137 11.58 -22.09 -0.33
CA PRO A 137 12.38 -23.04 -1.10
C PRO A 137 11.53 -23.72 -2.18
N LEU A 138 12.07 -23.88 -3.39
CA LEU A 138 11.38 -24.60 -4.46
C LEU A 138 11.23 -26.10 -4.15
N ASP A 139 12.21 -26.66 -3.43
CA ASP A 139 12.19 -28.03 -2.93
C ASP A 139 12.53 -28.04 -1.42
N PRO A 140 11.52 -27.95 -0.55
CA PRO A 140 11.71 -27.87 0.90
C PRO A 140 12.40 -29.12 1.49
N LEU A 141 12.28 -30.29 0.85
CA LEU A 141 12.85 -31.53 1.38
C LEU A 141 14.36 -31.62 1.21
N VAL A 142 14.91 -30.85 0.26
CA VAL A 142 16.33 -30.81 -0.07
C VAL A 142 17.02 -29.62 0.59
N GLU A 143 16.26 -28.76 1.29
CA GLU A 143 16.81 -27.57 1.92
C GLU A 143 17.77 -27.93 3.06
N SER A 144 18.96 -27.33 3.02
CA SER A 144 19.98 -27.50 4.05
C SER A 144 19.53 -26.85 5.37
N PRO A 145 19.69 -27.50 6.53
CA PRO A 145 19.39 -26.90 7.83
C PRO A 145 20.20 -25.64 8.18
N VAL A 146 21.28 -25.37 7.45
CA VAL A 146 22.10 -24.16 7.59
C VAL A 146 21.77 -23.07 6.57
N SER A 147 20.71 -23.27 5.76
CA SER A 147 20.24 -22.26 4.82
C SER A 147 19.88 -20.96 5.55
N ARG A 148 20.10 -19.82 4.88
CA ARG A 148 19.78 -18.49 5.42
C ARG A 148 18.99 -17.70 4.37
N PRO A 149 17.76 -18.14 4.02
CA PRO A 149 16.98 -17.52 2.94
C PRO A 149 16.76 -16.01 3.15
N LEU A 150 16.56 -15.56 4.39
CA LEU A 150 16.46 -14.12 4.69
C LEU A 150 17.76 -13.34 4.41
N VAL A 151 18.93 -13.95 4.62
CA VAL A 151 20.22 -13.30 4.33
C VAL A 151 20.44 -13.25 2.83
N LEU A 152 20.19 -14.36 2.12
CA LEU A 152 20.22 -14.41 0.67
C LEU A 152 19.30 -13.33 0.06
N GLN A 153 18.04 -13.27 0.50
CA GLN A 153 17.08 -12.28 0.02
C GLN A 153 17.53 -10.84 0.26
N ARG A 154 18.08 -10.55 1.45
CA ARG A 154 18.63 -9.23 1.77
C ARG A 154 19.74 -8.85 0.81
N ASP A 155 20.68 -9.77 0.57
CA ASP A 155 21.88 -9.51 -0.22
C ASP A 155 21.50 -9.31 -1.69
N THR A 156 20.63 -10.16 -2.23
CA THR A 156 20.07 -9.99 -3.59
C THR A 156 19.32 -8.67 -3.73
N ALA A 157 18.51 -8.27 -2.75
CA ALA A 157 17.80 -7.00 -2.77
C ALA A 157 18.77 -5.81 -2.67
N ALA A 158 19.83 -5.91 -1.88
CA ALA A 158 20.84 -4.88 -1.74
C ALA A 158 21.62 -4.67 -3.05
N GLU A 159 21.96 -5.75 -3.74
CA GLU A 159 22.59 -5.69 -5.07
C GLU A 159 21.67 -5.05 -6.11
N LEU A 160 20.37 -5.39 -6.12
CA LEU A 160 19.39 -4.75 -7.00
C LEU A 160 19.32 -3.24 -6.73
N VAL A 161 19.24 -2.85 -5.46
CA VAL A 161 19.20 -1.43 -5.07
C VAL A 161 20.46 -0.69 -5.51
N ALA A 162 21.63 -1.31 -5.37
CA ALA A 162 22.90 -0.73 -5.82
C ALA A 162 22.99 -0.59 -7.34
N GLU A 163 22.45 -1.54 -8.10
CA GLU A 163 22.38 -1.52 -9.57
C GLU A 163 21.51 -0.37 -10.08
N ILE A 164 20.36 -0.14 -9.43
CA ILE A 164 19.36 0.87 -9.83
C ILE A 164 19.69 2.27 -9.28
N ALA A 165 20.47 2.37 -8.20
CA ALA A 165 20.74 3.62 -7.50
C ALA A 165 21.14 4.82 -8.39
N PRO A 166 21.98 4.67 -9.43
CA PRO A 166 22.37 5.78 -10.30
C PRO A 166 21.20 6.43 -11.06
N SER A 167 20.11 5.69 -11.31
CA SER A 167 18.94 6.14 -12.07
C SER A 167 17.88 6.81 -11.18
N ALA A 168 18.00 6.69 -9.84
CA ALA A 168 17.06 7.22 -8.86
C ALA A 168 17.60 8.47 -8.14
N SER A 169 16.70 9.30 -7.60
CA SER A 169 17.11 10.42 -6.74
C SER A 169 17.53 9.96 -5.34
N GLN A 170 16.96 8.85 -4.88
CA GLN A 170 17.35 8.18 -3.64
C GLN A 170 16.90 6.72 -3.72
N SER A 171 17.72 5.80 -3.21
CA SER A 171 17.36 4.38 -3.17
C SER A 171 17.58 3.81 -1.78
N ILE A 172 16.55 3.19 -1.21
CA ILE A 172 16.60 2.66 0.16
C ILE A 172 16.14 1.20 0.16
N LEU A 173 16.96 0.32 0.73
CA LEU A 173 16.51 -1.01 1.16
C LEU A 173 16.02 -0.92 2.60
N LEU A 174 14.72 -1.08 2.79
CA LEU A 174 14.09 -1.18 4.11
C LEU A 174 14.04 -2.64 4.55
N THR A 175 14.50 -2.91 5.76
CA THR A 175 14.43 -4.23 6.41
C THR A 175 13.44 -4.18 7.56
N ASN A 176 12.52 -5.13 7.57
CA ASN A 176 11.55 -5.25 8.64
C ASN A 176 12.23 -5.63 9.96
N MET A 177 11.80 -5.02 11.05
CA MET A 177 12.34 -5.23 12.39
C MET A 177 11.57 -6.30 13.18
N GLU A 178 10.44 -6.76 12.66
CA GLU A 178 9.58 -7.77 13.25
C GLU A 178 9.90 -9.17 12.71
N LYS A 179 9.62 -10.18 13.52
CA LYS A 179 9.76 -11.59 13.11
C LYS A 179 8.58 -11.98 12.22
N ASN A 180 8.84 -12.84 11.24
CA ASN A 180 7.82 -13.41 10.36
C ASN A 180 6.96 -12.36 9.64
N ALA A 181 7.58 -11.27 9.20
CA ALA A 181 6.89 -10.21 8.48
C ALA A 181 6.40 -10.70 7.10
N ASP A 182 5.18 -10.30 6.70
CA ASP A 182 4.65 -10.58 5.36
C ASP A 182 5.58 -10.00 4.27
N PHE A 183 6.27 -8.89 4.57
CA PHE A 183 7.26 -8.26 3.70
C PHE A 183 8.57 -7.99 4.47
N PRO A 184 9.51 -8.95 4.55
CA PRO A 184 10.79 -8.78 5.25
C PRO A 184 11.64 -7.66 4.66
N PHE A 185 11.54 -7.41 3.35
CA PHE A 185 12.27 -6.37 2.64
C PHE A 185 11.34 -5.55 1.75
N ILE A 186 11.58 -4.25 1.73
CA ILE A 186 10.95 -3.31 0.80
C ILE A 186 12.07 -2.48 0.17
N THR A 187 12.18 -2.46 -1.16
CA THR A 187 12.99 -1.42 -1.80
C THR A 187 12.09 -0.21 -2.05
N TYR A 188 12.63 0.97 -1.78
CA TYR A 188 11.94 2.25 -1.87
C TYR A 188 12.83 3.22 -2.66
N TYR A 189 12.37 3.60 -3.85
CA TYR A 189 13.08 4.50 -4.74
C TYR A 189 12.32 5.82 -4.85
N LEU A 190 13.02 6.93 -4.67
CA LEU A 190 12.51 8.26 -4.94
C LEU A 190 12.91 8.66 -6.36
N ILE A 191 11.92 9.04 -7.16
CA ILE A 191 12.08 9.39 -8.57
C ILE A 191 11.72 10.87 -8.73
N ASN A 192 12.63 11.63 -9.34
CA ASN A 192 12.34 12.98 -9.79
C ASN A 192 11.82 12.93 -11.23
N LYS A 193 10.53 13.23 -11.42
CA LYS A 193 9.84 13.18 -12.72
C LYS A 193 10.42 14.14 -13.76
N GLN A 194 11.18 15.14 -13.32
CA GLN A 194 11.84 16.09 -14.23
C GLN A 194 13.09 15.50 -14.89
N ASN A 195 13.71 14.51 -14.24
CA ASN A 195 14.97 13.92 -14.68
C ASN A 195 14.78 12.52 -15.27
N THR A 196 13.80 11.78 -14.75
CA THR A 196 13.57 10.37 -15.09
C THR A 196 12.09 10.13 -15.34
N ASP A 197 11.74 9.50 -16.46
CA ASP A 197 10.37 9.05 -16.70
C ASP A 197 10.01 7.89 -15.73
N PRO A 198 8.92 8.00 -14.95
CA PRO A 198 8.57 6.98 -13.96
C PRO A 198 8.27 5.60 -14.56
N VAL A 199 7.68 5.54 -15.75
CA VAL A 199 7.27 4.29 -16.40
C VAL A 199 8.50 3.57 -16.93
N ASP A 200 9.43 4.29 -17.55
CA ASP A 200 10.71 3.73 -17.99
C ASP A 200 11.52 3.21 -16.80
N PHE A 201 11.61 3.98 -15.72
CA PHE A 201 12.26 3.55 -14.48
C PHE A 201 11.59 2.30 -13.88
N TYR A 202 10.26 2.23 -13.89
CA TYR A 202 9.53 1.04 -13.44
C TYR A 202 9.92 -0.20 -14.26
N ASN A 203 9.97 -0.08 -15.58
CA ASN A 203 10.34 -1.19 -16.46
C ASN A 203 11.79 -1.64 -16.24
N GLU A 204 12.72 -0.70 -16.03
CA GLU A 204 14.11 -0.98 -15.68
C GLU A 204 14.20 -1.79 -14.38
N VAL A 205 13.57 -1.32 -13.30
CA VAL A 205 13.56 -2.03 -12.01
C VAL A 205 12.90 -3.39 -12.14
N GLN A 206 11.79 -3.49 -12.88
CA GLN A 206 11.09 -4.76 -13.08
C GLN A 206 11.99 -5.79 -13.78
N CYS A 207 12.69 -5.40 -14.85
CA CYS A 207 13.58 -6.29 -15.59
C CYS A 207 14.76 -6.73 -14.73
N ALA A 208 15.39 -5.80 -14.00
CA ALA A 208 16.49 -6.11 -13.09
C ALA A 208 16.04 -7.03 -11.95
N ALA A 209 14.86 -6.79 -11.37
CA ALA A 209 14.30 -7.64 -10.32
C ALA A 209 14.00 -9.05 -10.81
N LEU A 210 13.37 -9.20 -11.98
CA LEU A 210 13.10 -10.52 -12.57
C LEU A 210 14.37 -11.33 -12.82
N ARG A 211 15.45 -10.68 -13.24
CA ARG A 211 16.76 -11.31 -13.45
C ARG A 211 17.43 -11.69 -12.12
N LYS A 212 17.45 -10.78 -11.13
CA LYS A 212 18.11 -11.00 -9.83
C LYS A 212 17.39 -12.03 -8.97
N PHE A 213 16.06 -12.09 -9.06
CA PHE A 213 15.22 -13.01 -8.30
C PHE A 213 14.72 -14.21 -9.12
N ASP A 214 15.46 -14.62 -10.15
CA ASP A 214 15.11 -15.81 -10.91
C ASP A 214 15.10 -17.06 -10.00
N PRO A 215 13.97 -17.76 -9.84
CA PRO A 215 13.89 -18.91 -8.94
C PRO A 215 14.81 -20.06 -9.33
N ARG A 216 15.18 -20.16 -10.62
CA ARG A 216 16.08 -21.21 -11.11
C ARG A 216 17.51 -21.02 -10.61
N ASP A 217 17.92 -19.75 -10.47
CA ASP A 217 19.24 -19.36 -10.00
C ASP A 217 19.27 -19.35 -8.47
N LEU A 218 18.25 -18.77 -7.84
CA LEU A 218 18.18 -18.68 -6.37
C LEU A 218 17.84 -20.01 -5.69
N ARG A 219 17.09 -20.90 -6.34
CA ARG A 219 16.43 -22.08 -5.73
C ARG A 219 15.32 -21.76 -4.73
N TYR A 220 14.94 -20.49 -4.66
CA TYR A 220 13.83 -19.98 -3.86
C TYR A 220 12.92 -19.13 -4.73
N ALA A 221 11.66 -19.00 -4.34
CA ALA A 221 10.72 -18.07 -4.93
C ALA A 221 10.16 -17.14 -3.85
N ALA A 222 9.80 -15.93 -4.23
CA ALA A 222 8.97 -15.04 -3.44
C ALA A 222 7.90 -14.41 -4.33
N ASN A 223 6.81 -13.98 -3.72
CA ASN A 223 5.86 -13.10 -4.38
C ASN A 223 6.39 -11.67 -4.31
N HIS A 224 6.41 -11.04 -5.48
CA HIS A 224 6.88 -9.68 -5.66
C HIS A 224 5.70 -8.78 -6.03
N THR A 225 5.51 -7.70 -5.30
CA THR A 225 4.60 -6.61 -5.69
C THR A 225 5.43 -5.38 -5.99
N LEU A 226 5.39 -4.92 -7.24
CA LEU A 226 6.10 -3.73 -7.71
C LEU A 226 5.07 -2.73 -8.19
N ASP A 227 5.10 -1.49 -7.70
CA ASP A 227 4.17 -0.46 -8.17
C ASP A 227 4.78 0.95 -8.05
N LEU A 228 4.27 1.85 -8.89
CA LEU A 228 4.55 3.29 -8.88
C LEU A 228 3.49 4.01 -8.07
N PHE A 229 3.92 4.95 -7.24
CA PHE A 229 3.05 5.72 -6.37
C PHE A 229 3.29 7.22 -6.52
N ASN A 230 2.20 7.98 -6.62
CA ASN A 230 2.22 9.43 -6.49
C ASN A 230 1.98 9.83 -5.04
N GLU A 231 2.72 10.84 -4.57
CA GLU A 231 2.42 11.48 -3.29
C GLU A 231 1.07 12.21 -3.38
N VAL A 232 0.18 11.93 -2.43
CA VAL A 232 -1.17 12.53 -2.36
C VAL A 232 -1.21 13.60 -1.27
N ALA A 233 -0.63 13.30 -0.11
CA ALA A 233 -0.65 14.21 1.03
C ALA A 233 0.53 13.93 1.97
N THR A 234 0.99 15.00 2.64
CA THR A 234 2.04 14.94 3.64
C THR A 234 1.65 15.71 4.91
N ILE A 235 1.95 15.12 6.06
CA ILE A 235 2.02 15.82 7.35
C ILE A 235 3.48 15.87 7.75
N ALA A 236 4.02 17.06 7.98
CA ALA A 236 5.38 17.20 8.47
C ALA A 236 5.43 18.23 9.61
N ARG A 237 6.34 18.00 10.56
CA ARG A 237 6.62 18.97 11.62
C ARG A 237 7.55 20.05 11.07
N PRO A 238 7.30 21.34 11.29
CA PRO A 238 8.25 22.39 10.94
C PRO A 238 9.60 22.20 11.65
N PRO A 239 10.72 22.54 11.00
CA PRO A 239 10.82 23.01 9.62
C PRO A 239 10.58 21.89 8.59
N LEU A 240 9.89 22.22 7.50
CA LEU A 240 9.62 21.28 6.41
C LEU A 240 10.93 21.02 5.66
N GLU A 241 11.58 19.89 5.92
CA GLU A 241 12.70 19.44 5.08
C GLU A 241 12.16 18.74 3.82
N PRO A 242 12.69 19.04 2.63
CA PRO A 242 12.24 18.37 1.41
C PRO A 242 12.64 16.88 1.44
N PRO A 243 11.77 15.97 0.96
CA PRO A 243 12.12 14.55 0.74
C PRO A 243 13.40 14.37 -0.08
N GLY A 244 14.22 13.39 0.30
CA GLY A 244 15.40 12.99 -0.48
C GLY A 244 16.62 13.88 -0.34
N VAL A 245 16.57 14.96 0.46
CA VAL A 245 17.71 15.89 0.62
C VAL A 245 18.84 15.28 1.46
N ARG A 246 18.52 14.35 2.36
CA ARG A 246 19.52 13.69 3.20
C ARG A 246 19.27 12.18 3.28
N PRO A 247 20.34 11.36 3.28
CA PRO A 247 20.21 9.96 3.57
C PRO A 247 19.71 9.74 5.01
N PRO A 248 18.95 8.67 5.28
CA PRO A 248 18.53 8.33 6.62
C PRO A 248 19.75 8.08 7.53
N ILE A 249 19.78 8.73 8.70
CA ILE A 249 20.78 8.43 9.74
C ILE A 249 20.50 7.08 10.42
N PRO A 250 21.48 6.45 11.09
CA PRO A 250 21.33 5.12 11.70
C PRO A 250 20.20 4.99 12.73
N SER A 251 19.76 6.08 13.38
CA SER A 251 18.64 6.08 14.31
C SER A 251 17.27 6.18 13.61
N THR A 252 17.26 6.52 12.32
CA THR A 252 16.03 6.68 11.52
C THR A 252 15.34 5.33 11.34
N GLY A 253 14.01 5.32 11.47
CA GLY A 253 13.20 4.18 11.09
C GLY A 253 11.84 4.61 10.58
N TYR A 254 11.11 3.63 10.05
CA TYR A 254 9.87 3.86 9.32
C TYR A 254 8.77 2.96 9.88
N ILE A 255 7.55 3.51 9.98
CA ILE A 255 6.33 2.71 10.05
C ILE A 255 5.73 2.74 8.65
N VAL A 256 5.65 1.58 8.01
CA VAL A 256 5.14 1.44 6.65
C VAL A 256 3.80 0.72 6.73
N SER A 257 2.76 1.30 6.12
CA SER A 257 1.46 0.63 5.95
C SER A 257 1.03 0.60 4.49
N ILE A 258 0.48 -0.54 4.07
CA ILE A 258 0.08 -0.82 2.70
C ILE A 258 -1.39 -1.23 2.70
N PHE A 259 -2.19 -0.60 1.84
CA PHE A 259 -3.63 -0.82 1.74
C PHE A 259 -4.01 -1.13 0.31
N LYS A 260 -4.89 -2.10 0.12
CA LYS A 260 -5.53 -2.35 -1.16
C LYS A 260 -6.98 -1.90 -1.08
N VAL A 261 -7.39 -1.07 -2.02
CA VAL A 261 -8.75 -0.55 -2.16
C VAL A 261 -9.26 -0.99 -3.54
N PHE A 262 -10.47 -1.54 -3.58
CA PHE A 262 -11.05 -1.96 -4.85
C PHE A 262 -11.34 -0.74 -5.73
N GLU A 263 -11.29 -0.95 -7.03
CA GLU A 263 -11.66 0.06 -8.00
C GLU A 263 -13.07 0.60 -7.72
N GLY A 264 -13.20 1.93 -7.64
CA GLY A 264 -14.47 2.61 -7.35
C GLY A 264 -14.71 2.95 -5.88
N ASP A 265 -13.99 2.31 -4.95
CA ASP A 265 -14.01 2.66 -3.52
C ASP A 265 -12.94 3.71 -3.16
N ASP A 266 -12.04 4.04 -4.08
CA ASP A 266 -10.91 4.97 -3.93
C ASP A 266 -11.26 6.44 -4.26
N GLY A 267 -12.54 6.81 -4.16
CA GLY A 267 -13.03 8.14 -4.54
C GLY A 267 -12.58 9.29 -3.62
N LEU A 268 -12.78 10.53 -4.06
CA LEU A 268 -12.36 11.75 -3.34
C LEU A 268 -12.81 11.81 -1.87
N LYS A 269 -14.01 11.30 -1.55
CA LYS A 269 -14.50 11.25 -0.15
C LYS A 269 -13.66 10.34 0.73
N PHE A 270 -13.15 9.23 0.17
CA PHE A 270 -12.25 8.32 0.87
C PHE A 270 -10.93 9.02 1.14
N GLU A 271 -10.35 9.66 0.12
CA GLU A 271 -9.07 10.38 0.23
C GLU A 271 -9.14 11.58 1.17
N GLN A 272 -10.20 12.38 1.15
CA GLN A 272 -10.40 13.50 2.09
C GLN A 272 -10.40 13.06 3.57
N ASN A 273 -10.67 11.78 3.84
CA ASN A 273 -10.69 11.21 5.20
C ASN A 273 -9.46 10.33 5.49
N TRP A 274 -8.40 10.45 4.70
CA TRP A 274 -7.20 9.60 4.80
C TRP A 274 -6.59 9.55 6.18
N LEU A 275 -6.55 10.67 6.90
CA LEU A 275 -6.03 10.73 8.25
C LEU A 275 -6.68 9.72 9.20
N TYR A 276 -7.97 9.46 9.01
CA TYR A 276 -8.74 8.55 9.85
C TYR A 276 -8.62 7.10 9.39
N TRP A 277 -8.83 6.84 8.09
CA TRP A 277 -8.88 5.46 7.58
C TRP A 277 -7.50 4.82 7.45
N THR A 278 -6.44 5.60 7.18
CA THR A 278 -5.06 5.10 7.13
C THR A 278 -4.43 4.93 8.52
N GLY A 279 -5.04 5.48 9.56
CA GLY A 279 -4.46 5.53 10.90
C GLY A 279 -3.39 6.62 11.09
N ALA A 280 -3.12 7.47 10.08
CA ALA A 280 -2.14 8.55 10.18
C ALA A 280 -2.40 9.53 11.35
N ARG A 281 -3.67 9.85 11.64
CA ARG A 281 -4.04 10.68 12.80
C ARG A 281 -3.63 10.02 14.13
N MET A 282 -3.69 8.70 14.20
CA MET A 282 -3.30 7.95 15.39
C MET A 282 -1.78 8.00 15.57
N MET A 283 -1.01 7.79 14.51
CA MET A 283 0.44 7.97 14.51
C MET A 283 0.83 9.38 14.94
N TYR A 284 0.24 10.41 14.32
CA TYR A 284 0.56 11.79 14.65
C TYR A 284 0.31 12.15 16.13
N ARG A 285 -0.79 11.65 16.70
CA ARG A 285 -1.21 12.00 18.07
C ARG A 285 -0.51 11.17 19.15
N TYR A 286 -0.28 9.89 18.88
CA TYR A 286 0.07 8.93 19.94
C TYR A 286 1.47 8.35 19.78
N LEU A 287 2.19 8.61 18.68
CA LEU A 287 3.62 8.30 18.66
C LEU A 287 4.34 9.12 19.74
N PRO A 288 5.12 8.47 20.61
CA PRO A 288 5.90 9.17 21.63
C PRO A 288 6.84 10.20 21.00
N LYS A 289 7.00 11.35 21.64
CA LYS A 289 7.91 12.41 21.15
C LYS A 289 9.36 11.91 21.02
N SER A 290 9.79 10.97 21.86
CA SER A 290 11.12 10.35 21.82
C SER A 290 11.39 9.55 20.56
N VAL A 291 10.36 9.07 19.85
CA VAL A 291 10.53 8.39 18.56
C VAL A 291 10.90 9.38 17.44
N GLY A 292 10.63 10.67 17.64
CA GLY A 292 11.06 11.73 16.75
C GLY A 292 10.31 11.74 15.41
N LEU A 293 8.97 11.71 15.44
CA LEU A 293 8.14 11.82 14.24
C LEU A 293 8.53 13.04 13.39
N ARG A 294 9.04 12.80 12.18
CA ARG A 294 9.40 13.85 11.22
C ARG A 294 8.24 14.12 10.26
N ARG A 295 7.78 13.05 9.59
CA ARG A 295 6.85 13.15 8.47
C ARG A 295 5.96 11.91 8.36
N ILE A 296 4.73 12.12 7.90
CA ILE A 296 3.80 11.08 7.45
C ILE A 296 3.38 11.43 6.02
N THR A 297 3.66 10.56 5.07
CA THR A 297 3.32 10.76 3.66
C THR A 297 2.42 9.63 3.18
N LEU A 298 1.33 9.99 2.52
CA LEU A 298 0.42 9.08 1.84
C LEU A 298 0.72 9.11 0.35
N HIS A 299 0.87 7.92 -0.23
CA HIS A 299 1.02 7.75 -1.66
C HIS A 299 -0.09 6.84 -2.21
N LYS A 300 -0.47 7.05 -3.46
CA LYS A 300 -1.47 6.27 -4.20
C LYS A 300 -0.87 5.69 -5.46
N SER A 301 -1.17 4.43 -5.75
CA SER A 301 -0.65 3.75 -6.92
C SER A 301 -1.15 4.35 -8.23
N MET A 302 -0.27 4.32 -9.23
CA MET A 302 -0.54 4.74 -10.60
C MET A 302 -1.14 3.61 -11.45
N SER A 303 -1.12 2.37 -10.94
CA SER A 303 -1.69 1.18 -11.58
C SER A 303 -3.19 1.33 -11.90
N GLN A 304 -3.63 0.71 -13.00
CA GLN A 304 -5.04 0.65 -13.38
C GLN A 304 -5.77 -0.46 -12.59
N GLY A 305 -7.04 -0.23 -12.22
CA GLY A 305 -7.83 -1.16 -11.41
C GLY A 305 -7.72 -0.91 -9.90
N ASP A 306 -7.57 -1.99 -9.12
CA ASP A 306 -7.45 -1.94 -7.66
C ASP A 306 -6.32 -0.97 -7.25
N LYS A 307 -6.62 0.00 -6.39
CA LYS A 307 -5.64 0.98 -5.93
C LYS A 307 -4.88 0.49 -4.71
N MET A 308 -3.58 0.66 -4.76
CA MET A 308 -2.71 0.47 -3.61
C MET A 308 -2.39 1.83 -2.99
N TYR A 309 -2.53 1.94 -1.68
CA TYR A 309 -2.06 3.10 -0.92
C TYR A 309 -0.87 2.71 -0.06
N LEU A 310 0.14 3.56 -0.05
CA LEU A 310 1.37 3.40 0.72
C LEU A 310 1.51 4.58 1.68
N LEU A 311 1.39 4.29 2.97
CA LEU A 311 1.58 5.26 4.04
C LEU A 311 2.95 5.05 4.67
N ILE A 312 3.79 6.08 4.64
CA ILE A 312 5.13 6.06 5.23
C ILE A 312 5.21 7.10 6.33
N CYS A 313 5.54 6.64 7.53
CA CYS A 313 5.82 7.48 8.68
C CYS A 313 7.31 7.41 9.00
N GLU A 314 8.03 8.51 8.76
CA GLU A 314 9.45 8.64 9.04
C GLU A 314 9.67 9.20 10.44
N CYS A 315 10.55 8.54 11.19
CA CYS A 315 10.88 8.87 12.57
C CYS A 315 12.40 8.90 12.75
N SER A 316 12.93 9.98 13.34
CA SER A 316 14.37 10.22 13.45
C SER A 316 15.10 9.33 14.46
N GLN A 317 14.38 8.81 15.47
CA GLN A 317 14.94 8.07 16.61
C GLN A 317 14.17 6.76 16.86
N LEU A 318 13.54 6.21 15.82
CA LEU A 318 12.72 5.00 15.95
C LEU A 318 13.54 3.78 16.34
N GLN A 319 14.76 3.64 15.82
CA GLN A 319 15.61 2.49 16.16
C GLN A 319 16.02 2.50 17.64
N ASP A 320 16.28 3.69 18.19
CA ASP A 320 16.64 3.85 19.62
C ASP A 320 15.43 3.70 20.56
N ASN A 321 14.21 3.90 20.02
CA ASN A 321 12.96 3.92 20.79
C ASN A 321 11.95 2.88 20.28
N LEU A 322 12.44 1.71 19.81
CA LEU A 322 11.63 0.71 19.13
C LEU A 322 10.42 0.26 19.95
N SER A 323 10.62 -0.06 21.23
CA SER A 323 9.54 -0.50 22.11
C SER A 323 8.44 0.55 22.25
N ALA A 324 8.80 1.82 22.27
CA ALA A 324 7.86 2.93 22.39
C ALA A 324 7.01 3.08 21.10
N ALA A 325 7.63 2.89 19.93
CA ALA A 325 6.92 2.88 18.65
C ALA A 325 6.03 1.62 18.49
N ALA A 326 6.51 0.46 18.93
CA ALA A 326 5.85 -0.83 18.78
C ALA A 326 4.50 -0.91 19.51
N ILE A 327 4.29 -0.14 20.59
CA ILE A 327 3.03 -0.09 21.33
C ILE A 327 1.84 0.28 20.43
N LEU A 328 2.07 1.08 19.38
CA LEU A 328 1.00 1.55 18.51
C LEU A 328 0.62 0.54 17.41
N LEU A 329 1.49 -0.41 17.09
CA LEU A 329 1.30 -1.35 15.98
C LEU A 329 0.04 -2.22 16.12
N PRO A 330 -0.28 -2.82 17.29
CA PRO A 330 -1.50 -3.61 17.44
C PRO A 330 -2.76 -2.78 17.17
N ALA A 331 -2.80 -1.53 17.65
CA ALA A 331 -3.92 -0.63 17.41
C ALA A 331 -4.02 -0.19 15.94
N LEU A 332 -2.89 -0.01 15.25
CA LEU A 332 -2.86 0.24 13.81
C LEU A 332 -3.44 -0.97 13.07
N ARG A 333 -2.89 -2.17 13.30
CA ARG A 333 -3.34 -3.42 12.64
C ARG A 333 -4.80 -3.75 12.92
N ALA A 334 -5.32 -3.47 14.11
CA ALA A 334 -6.72 -3.72 14.45
C ALA A 334 -7.70 -2.79 13.71
N ARG A 335 -7.25 -1.56 13.37
CA ARG A 335 -8.08 -0.57 12.65
C ARG A 335 -7.95 -0.71 11.13
N LEU A 336 -6.79 -1.15 10.70
CA LEU A 336 -6.36 -1.12 9.31
C LEU A 336 -6.49 -2.51 8.74
N CYS A 337 -7.27 -2.64 7.67
CA CYS A 337 -7.35 -3.90 6.95
C CYS A 337 -6.20 -4.11 5.94
N GLY A 338 -5.09 -3.41 6.19
CA GLY A 338 -3.87 -3.47 5.40
C GLY A 338 -2.74 -4.17 6.15
N TYR A 339 -1.57 -4.14 5.53
CA TYR A 339 -0.32 -4.52 6.19
C TYR A 339 0.27 -3.29 6.90
N THR A 340 0.86 -3.48 8.08
CA THR A 340 1.64 -2.46 8.79
C THR A 340 2.87 -3.13 9.40
N GLY A 341 4.04 -2.53 9.23
CA GLY A 341 5.28 -3.02 9.83
C GLY A 341 6.28 -1.91 10.20
N LEU A 342 7.23 -2.27 11.08
CA LEU A 342 8.37 -1.43 11.45
C LEU A 342 9.59 -1.77 10.59
N TYR A 343 10.23 -0.74 10.05
CA TYR A 343 11.35 -0.89 9.14
C TYR A 343 12.52 -0.01 9.54
N ARG A 344 13.72 -0.51 9.27
CA ARG A 344 14.96 0.26 9.31
C ARG A 344 15.61 0.29 7.92
N PRO A 345 16.28 1.39 7.53
CA PRO A 345 17.15 1.36 6.37
C PRO A 345 18.33 0.42 6.62
N SER A 346 18.58 -0.48 5.67
CA SER A 346 19.75 -1.37 5.66
C SER A 346 20.80 -0.92 4.65
N VAL A 347 20.36 -0.39 3.51
CA VAL A 347 21.22 0.18 2.47
C VAL A 347 20.55 1.47 1.99
N CYS A 348 21.34 2.51 1.75
CA CYS A 348 20.87 3.77 1.17
C CYS A 348 21.93 4.30 0.19
N PHE A 349 21.49 4.74 -0.98
CA PHE A 349 22.31 5.44 -1.97
C PHE A 349 21.69 6.80 -2.30
#